data_AF-A0A433JGZ3-F1
#
_entry.id   AF-A0A433JGZ3-F1
#
_cell.length_a   1.000
_cell.length_b   1.000
_cell.length_c   1.000
_cell.angle_alpha   90.00
_cell.angle_beta   90.00
_cell.angle_gamma   90.00
#
_symmetry.space_group_name_H-M   'P 1'
#
loop_
_entity.id
_entity.type
_entity.pdbx_description
1 polymer ?
#
loop_
_entity_poly.entity_id
_entity_poly.type
_entity_poly.pdbx_seq_one_letter_code
_entity_poly.pdbx_strand_id
1 'polypeptide(L)'
;MKTIVIKISFLLLALFSFSSHAEKVVITGEPVVLEKRGDVYVVPSAYTAATPYHYVTLDGTNRVCYAEAQPNLASLNMSTVTVDVNGTPQTWTCYDYDATYFEVTP
;
A
#
# COMPACT_ATOMS: atom_id res chain seq x y z
N MET A 1 33.15 -1.82 41.26
CA MET A 1 32.65 -2.89 40.35
C MET A 1 31.23 -2.62 39.83
N LYS A 2 30.24 -2.30 40.68
CA LYS A 2 28.85 -2.01 40.27
C LYS A 2 28.70 -0.95 39.15
N THR A 3 29.46 0.15 39.22
CA THR A 3 29.42 1.24 38.21
C THR A 3 30.02 0.85 36.86
N ILE A 4 30.96 -0.10 36.82
CA ILE A 4 31.55 -0.60 35.57
C ILE A 4 30.57 -1.54 34.87
N VAL A 5 29.90 -2.40 35.64
CA VAL A 5 28.86 -3.32 35.12
C VAL A 5 27.70 -2.54 34.50
N ILE A 6 27.25 -1.46 35.14
CA ILE A 6 26.18 -0.60 34.61
C ILE A 6 26.59 0.04 33.28
N LYS A 7 27.83 0.56 33.19
CA LYS A 7 28.35 1.17 31.94
C LYS A 7 28.47 0.16 30.80
N ILE A 8 28.92 -1.06 31.09
CA ILE A 8 28.99 -2.14 30.10
C ILE A 8 27.58 -2.52 29.62
N SER A 9 26.61 -2.56 30.53
CA SER A 9 25.21 -2.85 30.18
C SER A 9 24.64 -1.78 29.24
N PHE A 10 24.83 -0.49 29.54
CA PHE A 10 24.38 0.60 28.65
C PHE A 10 25.06 0.59 27.29
N LEU A 11 26.37 0.28 27.25
CA LEU A 11 27.11 0.16 25.99
C LEU A 11 26.59 -1.01 25.14
N LEU A 12 26.22 -2.13 25.76
CA LEU A 12 25.59 -3.24 25.05
C LEU A 12 24.22 -2.85 24.46
N LEU A 13 23.35 -2.17 25.21
CA LEU A 13 22.04 -1.76 24.69
C LEU A 13 22.16 -0.80 23.50
N ALA A 14 23.16 0.09 23.48
CA ALA A 14 23.40 1.00 22.36
C ALA A 14 23.82 0.24 21.09
N LEU A 15 24.55 -0.87 21.22
CA LEU A 15 24.99 -1.70 20.08
C LEU A 15 23.88 -2.53 19.45
N PHE A 16 22.78 -2.78 20.15
CA PHE A 16 21.60 -3.52 19.64
C PHE A 16 20.50 -2.60 19.08
N SER A 17 20.79 -1.31 18.90
CA SER A 17 19.87 -0.37 18.25
C SER A 17 19.92 -0.57 16.74
N PHE A 18 19.26 -1.62 16.23
CA PHE A 18 19.08 -1.81 14.80
C PHE A 18 18.18 -0.72 14.22
N SER A 19 18.51 -0.28 13.01
CA SER A 19 17.66 0.59 12.20
C SER A 19 16.37 -0.17 11.87
N SER A 20 15.23 0.27 12.41
CA SER A 20 13.92 -0.18 11.93
C SER A 20 13.68 0.48 10.57
N HIS A 21 13.63 -0.32 9.52
CA HIS A 21 13.15 0.12 8.22
C HIS A 21 11.67 -0.28 8.11
N ALA A 22 10.80 0.69 7.79
CA ALA A 22 9.42 0.37 7.47
C ALA A 22 9.40 -0.49 6.20
N GLU A 23 8.78 -1.67 6.28
CA GLU A 23 8.63 -2.57 5.14
C GLU A 23 7.70 -1.93 4.10
N LYS A 24 8.15 -1.84 2.85
CA LYS A 24 7.35 -1.33 1.74
C LYS A 24 6.44 -2.43 1.22
N VAL A 25 5.25 -2.04 0.76
CA VAL A 25 4.37 -2.93 0.02
C VAL A 25 4.90 -3.08 -1.40
N VAL A 26 5.31 -4.30 -1.77
CA VAL A 26 5.78 -4.60 -3.12
C VAL A 26 4.58 -4.84 -4.04
N ILE A 27 4.52 -4.03 -5.10
CA ILE A 27 3.53 -4.08 -6.17
C ILE A 27 4.17 -4.72 -7.39
N THR A 28 3.53 -5.72 -7.97
CA THR A 28 4.03 -6.42 -9.16
C THR A 28 3.23 -6.01 -10.39
N GLY A 29 3.93 -5.65 -11.47
CA GLY A 29 3.34 -5.35 -12.77
C GLY A 29 2.86 -3.90 -12.94
N GLU A 30 2.14 -3.67 -14.04
CA GLU A 30 1.66 -2.35 -14.46
C GLU A 30 0.28 -2.00 -13.87
N PRO A 31 -0.03 -0.70 -13.67
CA PRO A 31 -1.32 -0.29 -13.16
C PRO A 31 -2.43 -0.57 -14.19
N VAL A 32 -3.54 -1.10 -13.71
CA VAL A 32 -4.73 -1.34 -14.54
C VAL A 32 -5.52 -0.04 -14.68
N VAL A 33 -5.67 0.45 -15.91
CA VAL A 33 -6.46 1.65 -16.17
C VAL A 33 -7.94 1.34 -16.02
N LEU A 34 -8.64 2.06 -15.14
CA LEU A 34 -10.09 1.91 -14.99
C LEU A 34 -10.83 2.95 -15.82
N GLU A 35 -11.87 2.51 -16.52
CA GLU A 35 -12.76 3.39 -17.28
C GLU A 35 -13.83 3.95 -16.34
N LYS A 36 -14.03 5.27 -16.33
CA LYS A 36 -15.07 5.91 -15.56
C LYS A 36 -16.37 5.97 -16.35
N ARG A 37 -17.44 5.36 -15.81
CA ARG A 37 -18.79 5.37 -16.39
C ARG A 37 -19.76 5.99 -15.39
N GLY A 38 -19.92 7.31 -15.47
CA GLY A 38 -20.66 8.08 -14.47
C GLY A 38 -19.92 8.06 -13.12
N ASP A 39 -20.57 7.53 -12.09
CA ASP A 39 -20.03 7.46 -10.72
C ASP A 39 -19.31 6.14 -10.39
N VAL A 40 -19.23 5.21 -11.35
CA VAL A 40 -18.64 3.88 -11.18
C VAL A 40 -17.42 3.72 -12.10
N TYR A 41 -16.35 3.13 -11.57
CA TYR A 41 -15.21 2.69 -12.37
C TYR A 41 -15.41 1.27 -12.84
N VAL A 42 -14.93 0.93 -14.04
CA VAL A 42 -15.07 -0.42 -14.60
C VAL A 42 -13.68 -0.97 -14.92
N VAL A 43 -13.44 -2.21 -14.46
CA VAL A 43 -12.22 -2.95 -14.80
C VAL A 43 -12.28 -3.50 -16.23
N PRO A 44 -11.14 -3.68 -16.92
CA PRO A 44 -11.13 -4.37 -18.20
C PRO A 44 -11.55 -5.84 -18.04
N SER A 45 -12.10 -6.45 -19.09
CA SER A 45 -12.62 -7.84 -19.04
C SER A 45 -11.56 -8.90 -18.72
N ALA A 46 -10.28 -8.59 -18.94
CA ALA A 46 -9.16 -9.45 -18.62
C ALA A 46 -8.68 -9.30 -17.15
N TYR A 47 -9.32 -8.44 -16.37
CA TYR A 47 -8.91 -8.16 -15.00
C TYR A 47 -9.17 -9.36 -14.08
N THR A 48 -8.12 -9.77 -13.39
CA THR A 48 -8.17 -10.80 -12.35
C THR A 48 -7.41 -10.30 -11.13
N ALA A 49 -8.07 -10.27 -9.97
CA ALA A 49 -7.40 -9.98 -8.72
C ALA A 49 -6.48 -11.15 -8.34
N ALA A 50 -5.16 -10.96 -8.46
CA ALA A 50 -4.16 -11.95 -8.05
C ALA A 50 -3.55 -11.64 -6.67
N THR A 51 -3.76 -10.42 -6.19
CA THR A 51 -3.13 -9.84 -5.00
C THR A 51 -4.20 -9.24 -4.08
N PRO A 52 -3.90 -9.05 -2.78
CA PRO A 52 -4.82 -8.38 -1.85
C PRO A 52 -5.00 -6.88 -2.13
N TYR A 53 -4.18 -6.33 -3.03
CA TYR A 53 -4.26 -4.96 -3.53
C TYR A 53 -4.67 -4.94 -5.01
N HIS A 54 -5.11 -3.78 -5.47
CA HIS A 54 -5.41 -3.47 -6.85
C HIS A 54 -4.59 -2.24 -7.26
N TYR A 55 -3.57 -2.45 -8.09
CA TYR A 55 -2.78 -1.34 -8.62
C TYR A 55 -3.46 -0.81 -9.88
N VAL A 56 -3.97 0.42 -9.80
CA VAL A 56 -4.87 0.96 -10.82
C VAL A 56 -4.56 2.40 -11.16
N THR A 57 -4.98 2.85 -12.34
CA THR A 57 -4.99 4.27 -12.73
C THR A 57 -6.42 4.78 -12.71
N LEU A 58 -6.73 5.72 -11.81
CA LEU A 58 -8.02 6.41 -11.72
C LEU A 58 -7.84 7.86 -12.15
N ASP A 59 -8.61 8.31 -13.14
CA ASP A 59 -8.57 9.70 -13.65
C ASP A 59 -7.12 10.17 -13.97
N GLY A 60 -6.28 9.27 -14.51
CA GLY A 60 -4.88 9.53 -14.86
C GLY A 60 -3.88 9.45 -13.71
N THR A 61 -4.33 9.15 -12.49
CA THR A 61 -3.47 9.03 -11.30
C THR A 61 -3.36 7.59 -10.84
N ASN A 62 -2.13 7.11 -10.63
CA ASN A 62 -1.90 5.76 -10.10
C ASN A 62 -2.25 5.69 -8.61
N ARG A 63 -3.00 4.66 -8.26
CA ARG A 63 -3.49 4.40 -6.91
C ARG A 63 -3.36 2.92 -6.58
N VAL A 64 -3.24 2.65 -5.29
CA VAL A 64 -3.20 1.29 -4.75
C VAL A 64 -4.45 1.10 -3.90
N CYS A 65 -5.33 0.21 -4.33
CA CYS A 65 -6.63 0.03 -3.72
C CYS A 65 -6.76 -1.31 -2.99
N TYR A 66 -7.56 -1.33 -1.94
CA TYR A 66 -7.84 -2.50 -1.13
C TYR A 66 -9.34 -2.60 -0.88
N ALA A 67 -9.84 -3.80 -0.62
CA ALA A 67 -11.23 -3.98 -0.20
C ALA A 67 -11.52 -3.26 1.15
N GLU A 68 -10.53 -3.23 2.04
CA GLU A 68 -10.63 -2.61 3.36
C GLU A 68 -9.49 -1.60 3.59
N ALA A 69 -9.74 -0.62 4.46
CA ALA A 69 -8.74 0.38 4.81
C ALA A 69 -7.52 -0.25 5.50
N GLN A 70 -6.34 0.21 5.13
CA GLN A 70 -5.05 -0.28 5.61
C GLN A 70 -4.46 0.69 6.65
N PRO A 71 -4.35 0.30 7.94
CA PRO A 71 -3.87 1.19 9.00
C PRO A 71 -2.43 1.69 8.79
N ASN A 72 -1.57 0.87 8.18
CA ASN A 72 -0.19 1.21 7.84
C ASN A 72 -0.08 2.27 6.72
N LEU A 73 -1.18 2.56 6.01
CA LEU A 73 -1.27 3.57 4.96
C LEU A 73 -2.10 4.80 5.39
N ALA A 74 -2.46 4.92 6.67
CA ALA A 74 -3.36 5.96 7.17
C ALA A 74 -2.83 7.40 6.98
N SER A 75 -1.54 7.57 6.75
CA SER A 75 -0.90 8.86 6.45
C SER A 75 -0.98 9.25 4.96
N LEU A 76 -1.37 8.33 4.09
CA LEU A 76 -1.57 8.61 2.67
C LEU A 76 -2.97 9.19 2.42
N ASN A 77 -3.07 10.04 1.40
CA ASN A 77 -4.38 10.48 0.92
C ASN A 77 -5.18 9.28 0.44
N MET A 78 -6.42 9.21 0.91
CA MET A 78 -7.31 8.07 0.70
C MET A 78 -8.61 8.55 0.06
N SER A 79 -9.13 7.77 -0.88
CA SER A 79 -10.46 7.92 -1.44
C SER A 79 -11.17 6.58 -1.51
N THR A 80 -12.49 6.59 -1.40
CA THR A 80 -13.31 5.41 -1.60
C THR A 80 -13.98 5.50 -2.96
N VAL A 81 -13.90 4.43 -3.76
CA VAL A 81 -14.48 4.36 -5.10
C VAL A 81 -15.33 3.10 -5.25
N THR A 82 -16.38 3.20 -6.07
CA THR A 82 -17.15 2.02 -6.48
C THR A 82 -16.59 1.52 -7.79
N VAL A 83 -16.20 0.25 -7.84
CA VAL A 83 -15.64 -0.42 -9.00
C VAL A 83 -16.49 -1.61 -9.38
N ASP A 84 -16.98 -1.63 -10.62
CA ASP A 84 -17.63 -2.79 -11.20
C ASP A 84 -16.55 -3.80 -11.64
N VAL A 85 -16.53 -4.94 -10.96
CA VAL A 85 -15.71 -6.10 -11.29
C VAL A 85 -16.62 -7.18 -11.84
N ASN A 86 -16.60 -7.38 -13.16
CA ASN A 86 -17.36 -8.43 -13.86
C ASN A 86 -18.88 -8.40 -13.58
N GLY A 87 -19.49 -7.21 -13.52
CA GLY A 87 -20.91 -6.99 -13.27
C GLY A 87 -21.27 -6.90 -11.78
N THR A 88 -20.29 -6.96 -10.89
CA THR A 88 -20.49 -6.85 -9.44
C THR A 88 -19.84 -5.58 -8.91
N PRO A 89 -20.62 -4.60 -8.43
CA PRO A 89 -20.08 -3.42 -7.78
C PRO A 89 -19.34 -3.77 -6.49
N GLN A 90 -18.12 -3.26 -6.33
CA GLN A 90 -17.27 -3.42 -5.16
C GLN A 90 -16.78 -2.05 -4.69
N THR A 91 -16.76 -1.83 -3.38
CA THR A 91 -16.21 -0.62 -2.80
C THR A 91 -14.74 -0.85 -2.50
N TRP A 92 -13.86 -0.02 -3.07
CA TRP A 92 -12.43 -0.07 -2.82
C TRP A 92 -11.95 1.19 -2.11
N THR A 93 -11.02 1.00 -1.18
CA THR A 93 -10.29 2.06 -0.49
C THR A 93 -8.95 2.25 -1.18
N CYS A 94 -8.77 3.39 -1.83
CA CYS A 94 -7.64 3.69 -2.69
C CYS A 94 -6.72 4.75 -2.09
N TYR A 95 -5.43 4.44 -2.05
CA TYR A 95 -4.38 5.34 -1.58
C TYR A 95 -3.60 5.90 -2.77
N ASP A 96 -3.18 7.16 -2.65
CA ASP A 96 -2.22 7.74 -3.61
C ASP A 96 -0.94 6.90 -3.64
N TYR A 97 -0.41 6.63 -4.84
CA TYR A 97 0.87 5.95 -4.94
C TYR A 97 2.00 6.86 -4.42
N ASP A 98 2.74 6.35 -3.44
CA ASP A 98 3.92 7.00 -2.87
C ASP A 98 5.07 5.99 -2.72
N ALA A 99 6.23 6.31 -3.28
CA ALA A 99 7.41 5.43 -3.29
C ALA A 99 8.04 5.20 -1.90
N THR A 100 7.61 5.94 -0.88
CA THR A 100 7.99 5.70 0.52
C THR A 100 7.24 4.50 1.12
N TYR A 101 6.03 4.21 0.63
CA TYR A 101 5.18 3.10 1.10
C TYR A 101 5.16 1.93 0.12
N PHE A 102 5.27 2.21 -1.17
CA PHE A 102 5.15 1.21 -2.23
C PHE A 102 6.44 1.09 -3.03
N GLU A 103 6.72 -0.13 -3.49
CA GLU A 103 7.79 -0.42 -4.44
C GLU A 103 7.19 -1.18 -5.62
N VAL A 104 7.39 -0.71 -6.85
CA VAL A 104 6.87 -1.40 -8.04
C VAL A 104 7.98 -2.22 -8.66
N THR A 105 7.77 -3.53 -8.76
CA THR A 105 8.64 -4.45 -9.47
C THR A 105 7.98 -4.88 -10.78
N PRO A 106 8.73 -4.89 -11.90
CA PRO A 106 8.24 -5.35 -13.19
C PRO A 106 7.68 -6.78 -13.17
#